data_AF-A0A8J9VM01-F1
#
_entry.id   AF-A0A8J9VM01-F1
#
_cell.length_a   1.000
_cell.length_b   1.000
_cell.length_c   1.000
_cell.angle_alpha   90.00
_cell.angle_beta   90.00
_cell.angle_gamma   90.00
#
_symmetry.space_group_name_H-M   'P 1'
#
loop_
_entity.id
_entity.type
_entity.pdbx_description
1 polymer ?
#
loop_
_entity_poly.entity_id
_entity_poly.type
_entity_poly.pdbx_seq_one_letter_code
_entity_poly.pdbx_strand_id
1 'polypeptide(L)'
;MFSCAGCKQSLPKKEFISCSKCKLKYDLQCANLSSKEFKQLEPQFKNVWKCPECRSKEPKIDNTNTPVRSSTINASCSKLSCNDSMELSNITLRKKHSKSSPDAASNEYITVETLRDMLKLELANT
;
A
#
# COMPACT_ATOMS: atom_id res chain seq x y z
N MET A 1 -10.65 8.07 -28.74
CA MET A 1 -10.34 8.90 -27.54
C MET A 1 -9.70 7.97 -26.52
N PHE A 2 -8.52 8.29 -25.96
CA PHE A 2 -7.88 7.41 -24.97
C PHE A 2 -8.28 7.86 -23.56
N SER A 3 -8.60 6.92 -22.67
CA SER A 3 -8.95 7.21 -21.27
C SER A 3 -7.87 6.71 -20.31
N CYS A 4 -7.64 7.45 -19.23
CA CYS A 4 -6.74 7.04 -18.16
C CYS A 4 -7.31 5.81 -17.42
N ALA A 5 -6.50 4.79 -17.21
CA ALA A 5 -6.94 3.62 -16.46
C ALA A 5 -7.15 3.88 -14.96
N GLY A 6 -6.48 4.90 -14.40
CA GLY A 6 -6.63 5.34 -13.00
C GLY A 6 -7.89 6.18 -12.79
N CYS A 7 -7.89 7.43 -13.25
CA CYS A 7 -8.99 8.38 -13.02
C CYS A 7 -10.16 8.28 -14.02
N LYS A 8 -10.06 7.43 -15.05
CA LYS A 8 -11.06 7.27 -16.14
C LYS A 8 -11.32 8.53 -16.98
N GLN A 9 -10.58 9.61 -16.76
CA GLN A 9 -10.68 10.83 -17.56
C GLN A 9 -9.99 10.68 -18.92
N SER A 10 -10.33 11.56 -19.87
CA SER A 10 -9.71 11.58 -21.19
C SER A 10 -8.24 11.99 -21.09
N LEU A 11 -7.37 11.24 -21.76
CA LEU A 11 -5.94 11.52 -21.80
C LEU A 11 -5.63 12.65 -22.79
N PRO A 12 -4.68 13.55 -22.45
CA PRO A 12 -4.12 14.48 -23.41
C PRO A 12 -3.35 13.74 -24.51
N LYS A 13 -3.25 14.32 -25.71
CA LYS A 13 -2.65 13.65 -26.89
C LYS A 13 -1.17 13.29 -26.73
N LYS A 14 -0.40 14.00 -25.89
CA LYS A 14 1.07 13.91 -25.84
C LYS A 14 1.67 13.55 -24.47
N GLU A 15 0.96 13.77 -23.37
CA GLU A 15 1.49 13.61 -22.01
C GLU A 15 0.78 12.47 -21.28
N PHE A 16 1.13 11.24 -21.62
CA PHE A 16 0.66 10.03 -20.94
C PHE A 16 1.78 8.98 -20.92
N ILE A 17 1.70 8.04 -19.98
CA ILE A 17 2.63 6.91 -19.88
C ILE A 17 1.86 5.59 -19.96
N SER A 18 2.51 4.54 -20.47
CA SER A 18 1.89 3.23 -20.65
C SER A 18 2.59 2.21 -19.75
N CYS A 19 1.82 1.39 -19.04
CA CYS A 19 2.37 0.36 -18.19
C CYS A 19 2.98 -0.78 -19.03
N SER A 20 4.22 -1.16 -18.72
CA SER A 20 4.94 -2.25 -19.39
C SER A 20 4.25 -3.62 -19.24
N LYS A 21 3.58 -3.86 -18.10
CA LYS A 21 2.87 -5.12 -17.77
C LYS A 21 1.45 -5.20 -18.35
N CYS A 22 0.51 -4.35 -17.90
CA CYS A 22 -0.89 -4.41 -18.33
C CYS A 22 -1.22 -3.62 -19.61
N LYS A 23 -0.25 -2.89 -20.17
CA LYS A 23 -0.39 -2.05 -21.37
C LYS A 23 -1.44 -0.93 -21.28
N LEU A 24 -2.00 -0.70 -20.09
CA LEU A 24 -2.93 0.39 -19.83
C LEU A 24 -2.20 1.74 -19.81
N LYS A 25 -2.92 2.80 -20.20
CA LYS A 25 -2.43 4.17 -20.27
C LYS A 25 -2.85 4.98 -19.05
N TYR A 26 -1.96 5.83 -18.57
CA TYR A 26 -2.15 6.67 -17.39
C TYR A 26 -1.76 8.12 -17.73
N ASP A 27 -2.52 9.07 -17.21
CA ASP A 27 -2.10 10.46 -17.17
C ASP A 27 -0.94 10.62 -16.17
N LEU A 28 -0.21 11.73 -16.29
CA LEU A 28 0.95 11.97 -15.45
C LEU A 28 0.58 12.07 -13.95
N GLN A 29 -0.60 12.62 -13.64
CA GLN A 29 -1.08 12.72 -12.27
C GLN A 29 -1.36 11.34 -11.65
N CYS A 30 -2.10 10.44 -12.32
CA CYS A 30 -2.28 9.08 -11.79
C CYS A 30 -1.01 8.24 -11.80
N ALA A 31 -0.02 8.58 -12.63
CA ALA A 31 1.30 7.96 -12.63
C ALA A 31 2.23 8.52 -11.54
N ASN A 32 1.82 9.56 -10.80
CA ASN A 32 2.63 10.31 -9.86
C ASN A 32 3.94 10.84 -10.49
N LEU A 33 3.81 11.43 -11.68
CA LEU A 33 4.89 12.07 -12.41
C LEU A 33 4.53 13.53 -12.67
N SER A 34 5.46 14.44 -12.42
CA SER A 34 5.36 15.81 -12.91
C SER A 34 5.73 15.86 -14.40
N SER A 35 5.26 16.89 -15.13
CA SER A 35 5.64 17.08 -16.54
C SER A 35 7.16 17.28 -16.72
N LYS A 36 7.87 17.76 -15.69
CA LYS A 36 9.34 17.89 -15.70
C LYS A 36 10.01 16.52 -15.65
N GLU A 37 9.62 15.68 -14.69
CA GLU A 37 10.14 14.31 -14.55
C GLU A 37 9.82 13.47 -15.79
N PHE A 38 8.61 13.60 -16.35
CA PHE A 38 8.23 12.90 -17.58
C PHE A 38 9.10 13.27 -18.78
N LYS A 39 9.55 14.52 -18.87
CA LYS A 39 10.45 14.98 -19.96
C LYS A 39 11.89 14.52 -19.74
N GLN A 40 12.34 14.45 -18.49
CA GLN A 40 13.68 13.98 -18.12
C GLN A 40 13.81 12.45 -18.15
N LEU A 41 12.71 11.72 -18.00
CA LEU A 41 12.67 10.27 -18.11
C LEU A 41 13.19 9.81 -19.48
N GLU A 42 14.29 9.05 -19.45
CA GLU A 42 14.83 8.45 -20.66
C GLU A 42 13.82 7.48 -21.28
N PRO A 43 13.86 7.28 -22.62
CA PRO A 43 12.95 6.38 -23.31
C PRO A 43 12.96 4.96 -22.73
N GLN A 44 14.12 4.49 -22.28
CA GLN A 44 14.26 3.16 -21.66
C GLN A 44 13.43 3.01 -20.38
N PHE A 45 13.40 4.04 -19.53
CA PHE A 45 12.62 4.01 -18.30
C PHE A 45 11.11 4.07 -18.57
N LYS A 46 10.70 4.83 -19.59
CA LYS A 46 9.28 4.89 -20.02
C LYS A 46 8.76 3.53 -20.46
N ASN A 47 9.61 2.71 -21.09
CA ASN A 47 9.24 1.39 -21.59
C ASN A 47 9.13 0.33 -20.49
N VAL A 48 9.85 0.50 -19.37
CA VAL A 48 9.80 -0.46 -18.24
C VAL A 48 8.84 -0.02 -17.14
N TRP A 49 8.37 1.22 -17.14
CA TRP A 49 7.47 1.76 -16.11
C TRP A 49 6.25 0.86 -15.86
N LYS A 50 5.94 0.62 -14.59
CA LYS A 50 4.83 -0.21 -14.14
C LYS A 50 3.83 0.65 -13.37
N CYS A 51 2.54 0.49 -13.63
CA CYS A 51 1.51 1.22 -12.91
C CYS A 51 1.38 0.73 -11.44
N PRO A 52 0.77 1.53 -10.56
CA PRO A 52 0.60 1.17 -9.15
C PRO A 52 -0.09 -0.19 -8.94
N GLU A 53 -1.11 -0.50 -9.74
CA GLU A 53 -1.83 -1.78 -9.72
C GLU A 53 -0.95 -2.98 -10.10
N CYS A 54 -0.04 -2.79 -11.05
CA CYS A 54 0.88 -3.84 -11.46
C CYS A 54 1.97 -4.04 -10.42
N ARG A 55 2.49 -2.94 -9.87
CA ARG A 55 3.56 -2.92 -8.87
C ARG A 55 3.11 -3.50 -7.53
N SER A 56 1.87 -3.26 -7.11
CA SER A 56 1.32 -3.79 -5.86
C SER A 56 1.14 -5.31 -5.85
N LYS A 57 1.04 -5.93 -7.05
CA LYS A 57 0.91 -7.38 -7.23
C LYS A 57 2.26 -8.09 -7.37
N GLU A 58 3.37 -7.35 -7.38
CA GLU A 58 4.69 -7.98 -7.45
C GLU A 58 5.08 -8.47 -6.05
N PRO A 59 5.56 -9.72 -5.94
CA PRO A 59 6.07 -10.21 -4.67
C PRO A 59 7.17 -9.26 -4.21
N LYS A 60 7.15 -8.95 -2.91
CA LYS A 60 8.35 -8.36 -2.29
C LYS A 60 9.48 -9.36 -2.50
N ILE A 61 10.67 -8.85 -2.78
CA ILE A 61 11.85 -9.66 -3.14
C ILE A 61 12.31 -10.42 -1.88
N ASP A 62 13.59 -10.67 -1.74
CA ASP A 62 14.13 -11.52 -0.71
C ASP A 62 14.04 -10.89 0.69
N ASN A 63 13.68 -11.70 1.69
CA ASN A 63 13.63 -11.31 3.11
C ASN A 63 14.87 -11.78 3.89
N THR A 64 15.93 -12.28 3.23
CA THR A 64 17.14 -12.78 3.89
C THR A 64 17.82 -11.74 4.80
N ASN A 65 17.65 -10.44 4.55
CA ASN A 65 18.22 -9.36 5.38
C ASN A 65 17.28 -8.84 6.48
N THR A 66 16.07 -9.40 6.63
CA THR A 66 15.22 -9.06 7.77
C THR A 66 15.64 -9.93 8.96
N PRO A 67 16.20 -9.35 10.04
CA PRO A 67 16.59 -10.14 11.20
C PRO A 67 15.37 -10.88 11.76
N VAL A 68 15.46 -12.21 11.77
CA VAL A 68 14.43 -13.07 12.38
C VAL A 68 14.46 -12.80 13.87
N ARG A 69 13.33 -12.41 14.46
CA ARG A 69 13.19 -12.38 15.92
C ARG A 69 13.45 -13.80 16.43
N SER A 70 14.54 -13.98 17.14
CA SER A 70 14.83 -15.22 17.87
C SER A 70 13.62 -15.52 18.75
N SER A 71 12.82 -16.50 18.35
CA SER A 71 11.76 -17.01 19.20
C SER A 71 12.49 -17.74 20.31
N THR A 72 12.57 -17.14 21.50
CA THR A 72 12.99 -17.85 22.70
C THR A 72 11.97 -18.95 22.92
N ILE A 73 12.25 -20.13 22.37
CA ILE A 73 11.57 -21.37 22.70
C ILE A 73 11.91 -21.58 24.17
N ASN A 74 11.01 -21.20 25.08
CA ASN A 74 11.03 -21.71 26.44
C ASN A 74 10.78 -23.22 26.34
N ALA A 75 11.89 -23.95 26.20
CA ALA A 75 11.95 -25.39 26.17
C ALA A 75 11.51 -25.92 27.54
N SER A 76 10.30 -26.48 27.59
CA SER A 76 9.88 -27.40 28.63
C SER A 76 8.91 -28.41 28.02
N CYS A 77 9.41 -29.27 27.14
CA CYS A 77 8.83 -30.59 26.97
C CYS A 77 9.90 -31.58 26.51
N SER A 78 10.03 -32.62 27.31
CA SER A 78 11.07 -33.64 27.29
C SER A 78 10.93 -34.57 26.09
N LYS A 79 12.08 -34.98 25.54
CA LYS A 79 12.36 -36.13 24.65
C LYS A 79 11.15 -36.99 24.26
N LEU A 80 10.84 -37.01 22.96
CA LEU A 80 10.47 -38.22 22.21
C LEU A 80 10.73 -37.99 20.72
N SER A 81 11.44 -38.94 20.11
CA SER A 81 11.69 -39.03 18.68
C SER A 81 10.43 -39.59 18.00
N CYS A 82 9.94 -38.93 16.95
CA CYS A 82 9.34 -39.61 15.80
C CYS A 82 9.09 -38.65 14.64
N ASN A 83 9.19 -39.24 13.44
CA ASN A 83 8.85 -38.73 12.12
C ASN A 83 7.49 -38.01 12.02
N ASP A 84 7.39 -37.27 10.91
CA ASP A 84 6.19 -36.86 10.18
C ASP A 84 5.64 -35.45 10.45
N SER A 85 5.42 -34.79 9.31
CA SER A 85 4.69 -33.57 9.01
C SER A 85 4.05 -32.83 10.18
N MET A 86 4.56 -31.63 10.46
CA MET A 86 3.68 -30.54 10.88
C MET A 86 4.18 -29.23 10.29
N GLU A 87 3.68 -28.93 9.10
CA GLU A 87 3.68 -27.60 8.52
C GLU A 87 2.92 -26.71 9.51
N LEU A 88 3.66 -25.98 10.34
CA LEU A 88 3.09 -25.00 11.25
C LEU A 88 2.65 -23.80 10.40
N SER A 89 1.48 -23.95 9.76
CA SER A 89 0.90 -22.95 8.90
C SER A 89 0.73 -21.64 9.67
N ASN A 90 1.53 -20.65 9.30
CA ASN A 90 1.53 -19.27 9.79
C ASN A 90 0.34 -18.49 9.20
N ILE A 91 -0.88 -18.99 9.45
CA ILE A 91 -2.15 -18.41 9.01
C ILE A 91 -2.71 -17.52 10.12
N THR A 92 -2.86 -16.22 9.85
CA THR A 92 -3.71 -15.35 10.67
C THR A 92 -5.16 -15.46 10.20
N LEU A 93 -6.03 -16.04 11.03
CA LEU A 93 -7.46 -16.08 10.76
C LEU A 93 -8.06 -14.68 10.99
N ARG A 94 -8.29 -13.93 9.91
CA ARG A 94 -9.03 -12.67 9.97
C ARG A 94 -10.51 -13.00 10.20
N LYS A 95 -11.02 -12.77 11.42
CA LYS A 95 -12.46 -12.80 11.68
C LYS A 95 -13.15 -11.81 10.73
N LYS A 96 -13.93 -12.34 9.79
CA LYS A 96 -14.84 -11.55 8.98
C LYS A 96 -15.96 -11.09 9.90
N HIS A 97 -15.97 -9.81 10.27
CA HIS A 97 -17.15 -9.22 10.89
C HIS A 97 -18.31 -9.39 9.89
N SER A 98 -19.27 -10.24 10.24
CA SER A 98 -20.58 -10.29 9.60
C SER A 98 -21.19 -8.90 9.72
N LYS A 99 -21.64 -8.34 8.60
CA LYS A 99 -22.33 -7.05 8.54
C LYS A 99 -23.58 -7.13 9.43
N SER A 100 -23.51 -6.62 10.65
CA SER A 100 -24.68 -6.10 11.35
C SER A 100 -24.88 -4.65 10.91
N SER A 101 -26.15 -4.26 10.83
CA SER A 101 -26.65 -2.93 10.48
C SER A 101 -25.95 -1.78 11.25
N PRO A 102 -26.04 -0.53 10.76
CA PRO A 102 -25.38 0.60 11.41
C PRO A 102 -26.16 0.95 12.68
N ASP A 103 -25.70 0.45 13.82
CA ASP A 103 -26.03 1.07 15.09
C ASP A 103 -25.30 2.41 15.18
N ALA A 104 -26.08 3.45 15.48
CA ALA A 104 -25.65 4.82 15.68
C ALA A 104 -24.69 4.92 16.87
N ALA A 105 -23.43 4.52 16.66
CA ALA A 105 -22.33 5.06 17.43
C ALA A 105 -22.11 6.48 16.92
N SER A 106 -22.37 7.46 17.79
CA SER A 106 -21.98 8.85 17.61
C SER A 106 -20.51 8.90 17.19
N ASN A 107 -20.27 9.07 15.90
CA ASN A 107 -18.96 9.44 15.38
C ASN A 107 -18.71 10.86 15.86
N GLU A 108 -18.20 11.01 17.07
CA GLU A 108 -17.62 12.26 17.55
C GLU A 108 -16.27 12.41 16.84
N TYR A 109 -16.33 12.91 15.60
CA TYR A 109 -15.14 13.30 14.86
C TYR A 109 -14.65 14.64 15.40
N ILE A 110 -13.35 14.72 15.64
CA ILE A 110 -12.70 15.98 16.00
C ILE A 110 -12.76 16.91 14.79
N THR A 111 -13.31 18.11 14.98
CA THR A 111 -13.40 19.10 13.91
C THR A 111 -12.06 19.79 13.69
N VAL A 112 -11.87 20.35 12.50
CA VAL A 112 -10.67 21.14 12.16
C VAL A 112 -10.55 22.35 13.09
N GLU A 113 -11.68 22.92 13.50
CA GLU A 113 -11.78 24.02 14.47
C GLU A 113 -11.22 23.61 15.83
N THR A 114 -11.62 22.44 16.35
CA THR A 114 -11.09 21.90 17.62
C THR A 114 -9.57 21.74 17.58
N LEU A 115 -9.03 21.20 16.48
CA LEU A 115 -7.58 21.07 16.31
C LEU A 115 -6.87 22.43 16.26
N ARG A 116 -7.47 23.42 15.60
CA ARG A 116 -6.92 24.77 15.48
C ARG A 116 -6.88 25.48 16.83
N ASP A 117 -7.87 25.27 17.69
CA ASP A 117 -7.93 25.91 19.00
C ASP A 117 -6.96 25.28 20.00
N MET A 118 -6.76 23.96 19.94
CA MET A 118 -5.70 23.28 20.72
C MET A 118 -4.30 23.84 20.39
N LEU A 119 -4.01 24.07 19.11
CA LEU A 119 -2.71 24.62 18.69
C LEU A 119 -2.49 26.06 19.14
N LYS A 120 -3.54 26.89 19.21
CA LYS A 120 -3.43 28.28 19.67
C LYS A 120 -3.17 28.38 21.17
N LEU A 121 -3.78 27.49 21.97
CA LEU A 121 -3.59 27.44 23.41
C LEU A 121 -2.12 27.17 23.78
N GLU A 122 -1.47 26.24 23.08
CA GLU A 122 -0.04 25.94 23.30
C GLU A 122 0.87 27.12 22.95
N LEU A 123 0.56 27.87 21.88
CA LEU A 123 1.34 29.04 21.47
C LEU A 123 1.14 30.26 22.39
N ALA A 124 0.02 30.34 23.10
CA ALA A 124 -0.29 31.43 24.02
C ALA A 124 0.28 31.23 25.44
N ASN A 125 0.72 30.00 25.75
CA ASN A 125 1.28 29.62 27.05
C ASN A 125 2.82 29.67 27.10
N THR A 126 3.48 30.17 26.04
CA THR A 126 4.91 30.53 25.97
C THR A 126 5.10 32.03 26.04
#